data_AF-A0A928JUC1-F1
#
_entry.id   AF-A0A928JUC1-F1
#
_cell.length_a   1.000
_cell.length_b   1.000
_cell.length_c   1.000
_cell.angle_alpha   90.00
_cell.angle_beta   90.00
_cell.angle_gamma   90.00
#
_symmetry.space_group_name_H-M   'P 1'
#
loop_
_entity.id
_entity.type
_entity.pdbx_description
1 polymer ?
#
loop_
_entity_poly.entity_id
_entity_poly.type
_entity_poly.pdbx_seq_one_letter_code
_entity_poly.pdbx_strand_id
1 'polypeptide(L)' 'DYFITSKSLDDKLVDAKIHTDIMGSDHCPIELDINI' A
#
# COMPACT_ATOMS: atom_id res chain seq x y z
N ASP A 1 -4.37 -7.38 -3.58
CA ASP A 1 -4.68 -6.90 -2.22
C ASP A 1 -4.92 -5.40 -2.26
N TYR A 2 -5.56 -4.80 -1.24
CA TYR A 2 -5.90 -3.37 -1.25
C TYR A 2 -5.72 -2.72 0.13
N PHE A 3 -5.27 -1.46 0.14
CA PHE A 3 -5.46 -0.55 1.26
C PHE A 3 -6.63 0.40 0.94
N ILE A 4 -7.63 0.46 1.83
CA ILE A 4 -8.77 1.37 1.71
C ILE A 4 -8.69 2.35 2.88
N THR A 5 -8.70 3.65 2.58
CA THR A 5 -8.52 4.72 3.57
C THR A 5 -9.75 5.64 3.62
N SER A 6 -9.89 6.32 4.76
CA SER A 6 -10.87 7.42 4.89
C SER A 6 -10.43 8.62 4.05
N LYS A 7 -11.39 9.32 3.42
CA LYS A 7 -11.13 10.53 2.62
C LYS A 7 -10.37 11.64 3.37
N SER A 8 -10.47 11.67 4.70
CA SER A 8 -9.71 12.61 5.54
C SER A 8 -8.20 12.37 5.55
N LEU A 9 -7.72 11.26 4.98
CA LEU A 9 -6.31 10.88 4.92
C LEU A 9 -5.70 11.14 3.53
N ASP A 10 -6.47 11.63 2.56
CA ASP A 10 -6.01 11.81 1.17
C ASP A 10 -4.71 12.65 1.11
N ASP A 11 -4.65 13.76 1.85
CA ASP A 11 -3.48 14.66 1.89
C ASP A 11 -2.27 14.05 2.62
N LYS A 12 -2.45 12.92 3.31
CA LYS A 12 -1.43 12.21 4.08
C LYS A 12 -0.85 11.01 3.30
N LEU A 13 -1.47 10.60 2.21
CA LEU A 13 -1.00 9.47 1.40
C LEU A 13 0.26 9.89 0.63
N VAL A 14 1.37 9.20 0.88
CA VAL A 14 2.67 9.54 0.27
C VAL A 14 2.94 8.65 -0.93
N ASP A 15 2.80 7.33 -0.79
CA ASP A 15 3.07 6.39 -1.87
C ASP A 15 2.33 5.06 -1.64
N ALA A 16 2.08 4.31 -2.72
CA ALA A 16 1.53 2.96 -2.68
C ALA A 16 2.26 2.07 -3.69
N LYS A 17 2.75 0.92 -3.23
CA LYS A 17 3.60 0.03 -4.02
C LYS A 17 3.08 -1.40 -4.03
N ILE A 18 3.38 -2.12 -5.12
CA ILE A 18 3.14 -3.55 -5.27
C ILE A 18 4.51 -4.21 -5.47
N HIS A 19 4.90 -5.08 -4.54
CA HIS A 19 6.23 -5.71 -4.52
C HIS A 19 6.25 -7.03 -5.30
N THR A 20 6.06 -6.93 -6.62
CA THR A 20 5.90 -8.10 -7.53
C THR A 20 7.12 -9.02 -7.62
N ASP A 21 8.28 -8.56 -7.14
CA ASP A 21 9.55 -9.27 -7.12
C ASP A 21 9.73 -10.16 -5.89
N ILE A 22 8.90 -9.98 -4.84
CA ILE A 22 8.96 -10.80 -3.63
C ILE A 22 8.18 -12.11 -3.84
N MET A 23 8.90 -13.23 -3.72
CA MET A 23 8.36 -14.58 -3.89
C MET A 23 8.15 -15.29 -2.55
N GLY A 24 7.27 -16.28 -2.51
CA GLY A 24 7.01 -17.12 -1.32
C GLY A 24 5.54 -17.39 -1.02
N SER A 25 4.63 -16.73 -1.74
CA SER A 25 3.17 -16.95 -1.74
C SER A 25 2.65 -16.82 -3.18
N ASP A 26 1.41 -17.23 -3.41
CA ASP A 26 0.60 -16.97 -4.60
C ASP A 26 0.20 -15.49 -4.78
N HIS A 27 0.37 -14.67 -3.74
CA HIS A 27 0.18 -13.22 -3.77
C HIS A 27 1.48 -12.48 -3.42
N CYS A 28 1.69 -11.33 -4.07
CA CYS A 28 2.80 -10.43 -3.73
C CYS A 28 2.37 -9.43 -2.64
N PRO A 29 3.30 -8.96 -1.78
CA PRO A 29 2.99 -7.93 -0.79
C PRO A 29 2.64 -6.59 -1.43
N ILE A 30 1.80 -5.81 -0.74
CA ILE A 30 1.52 -4.41 -1.06
C ILE A 30 1.88 -3.51 0.12
N GLU A 31 2.26 -2.28 -0.16
CA GLU A 31 2.74 -1.30 0.82
C GLU A 31 2.06 0.06 0.61
N LEU A 32 1.81 0.78 1.72
CA LEU A 32 1.29 2.15 1.72
C LEU A 32 2.13 3.01 2.67
N ASP A 33 2.76 4.06 2.13
CA ASP A 33 3.47 5.08 2.90
C ASP A 33 2.49 6.23 3.25
N ILE A 34 2.39 6.59 4.53
CA ILE A 34 1.47 7.61 5.04
C ILE A 34 2.16 8.51 6.07
N ASN A 35 1.91 9.83 5.99
CA ASN A 35 2.45 10.82 6.93
C ASN A 35 1.39 11.20 7.98
N ILE A 36 1.59 10.81 9.24
CA ILE A 36 0.56 10.90 10.30
C ILE A 36 0.72 12.16 11.14
#